data_AF-A0A317IFM8-F1
#
_entry.id   AF-A0A317IFM8-F1
#
_cell.length_a   1.000
_cell.length_b   1.000
_cell.length_c   1.000
_cell.angle_alpha   90.00
_cell.angle_beta   90.00
_cell.angle_gamma   90.00
#
_symmetry.space_group_name_H-M   'P 1'
#
loop_
_entity.id
_entity.type
_entity.pdbx_description
1 polymer ?
#
loop_
_entity_poly.entity_id
_entity_poly.type
_entity_poly.pdbx_seq_one_letter_code
_entity_poly.pdbx_strand_id
1 'polypeptide(L)'
;LSGIMKLSGAKMIVDKLSAIGVGPYIPILGTMEILFATLFLFRKTARLGFVLLSCYFAGAIATDLSHGLPLINAFIPLSLVWIAETIRDREIFFPVKKLQAGK
;
A
#
# COMPACT_ATOMS: atom_id res chain seq x y z
N LEU A 1 7.37 2.65 6.35
CA LEU A 1 8.85 2.58 6.35
C LEU A 1 9.42 2.20 4.98
N SER A 2 8.88 1.20 4.29
CA SER A 2 9.34 0.72 2.96
C SER A 2 9.62 1.83 1.93
N GLY A 3 8.68 2.75 1.68
CA GLY A 3 8.83 3.80 0.67
C GLY A 3 9.98 4.78 0.95
N ILE A 4 10.22 5.09 2.23
CA ILE A 4 11.35 5.92 2.64
C ILE A 4 12.66 5.16 2.41
N MET A 5 12.71 3.85 2.68
CA MET A 5 13.90 3.02 2.44
C MET A 5 14.20 2.84 0.94
N LYS A 6 13.16 2.84 0.08
CA LYS A 6 13.31 2.87 -1.38
C LYS A 6 13.96 4.17 -1.85
N LEU A 7 13.58 5.31 -1.26
CA LEU A 7 14.17 6.61 -1.61
C LEU A 7 15.53 6.87 -0.95
N SER A 8 15.80 6.28 0.21
CA SER A 8 17.07 6.44 0.91
C SER A 8 18.22 5.64 0.26
N GLY A 9 17.98 4.97 -0.86
CA GLY A 9 19.00 4.21 -1.58
C GLY A 9 19.58 3.06 -0.76
N ALA A 10 18.80 2.47 0.17
CA ALA A 10 19.28 1.36 0.96
C ALA A 10 19.81 0.25 0.04
N LYS A 11 21.12 -0.04 0.11
CA LYS A 11 21.82 -0.90 -0.86
C LYS A 11 21.11 -2.24 -1.07
N MET A 12 20.56 -2.83 -0.01
CA MET A 12 19.75 -4.05 -0.08
C MET A 12 18.50 -3.94 -0.96
N ILE A 13 17.82 -2.78 -0.95
CA ILE A 13 16.62 -2.53 -1.76
C ILE A 13 17.02 -2.22 -3.20
N VAL A 14 18.08 -1.42 -3.39
CA VAL A 14 18.59 -1.08 -4.72
C VAL A 14 19.10 -2.31 -5.45
N ASP A 15 19.89 -3.15 -4.79
CA ASP A 15 20.42 -4.39 -5.36
C ASP A 15 19.27 -5.36 -5.73
N LYS A 16 18.26 -5.51 -4.84
CA LYS A 16 17.09 -6.37 -5.11
C LYS A 16 16.24 -5.87 -6.27
N LEU A 17 15.89 -4.58 -6.28
CA LEU A 17 15.04 -4.00 -7.31
C LEU A 17 15.75 -3.89 -8.66
N SER A 18 17.08 -3.73 -8.66
CA SER A 18 17.89 -3.79 -9.88
C SER A 18 17.99 -5.21 -10.43
N ALA A 19 18.09 -6.22 -9.57
CA ALA A 19 18.12 -7.63 -9.98
C ALA A 19 16.83 -8.10 -10.67
N ILE A 20 15.68 -7.52 -10.35
CA ILE A 20 14.39 -7.79 -11.02
C ILE A 20 14.10 -6.83 -12.19
N GLY A 21 15.08 -6.01 -12.60
CA GLY A 21 14.96 -5.15 -13.78
C GLY A 21 14.25 -3.81 -13.58
N VAL A 22 13.88 -3.43 -12.35
CA VAL A 22 13.18 -2.16 -12.05
C VAL A 22 14.05 -1.11 -11.36
N GLY A 23 15.37 -1.32 -11.33
CA GLY A 23 16.36 -0.42 -10.71
C GLY A 23 16.21 1.07 -11.08
N PRO A 24 16.07 1.44 -12.37
CA PRO A 24 15.87 2.84 -12.77
C PRO A 24 14.58 3.47 -12.25
N TYR A 25 13.57 2.65 -11.95
CA TYR A 25 12.25 3.09 -11.52
C TYR A 25 12.11 3.18 -9.99
N ILE A 26 13.15 2.81 -9.22
CA ILE A 26 13.12 2.87 -7.75
C ILE A 26 12.67 4.24 -7.22
N PRO A 27 13.16 5.39 -7.73
CA PRO A 27 12.71 6.70 -7.24
C PRO A 27 11.22 6.94 -7.50
N ILE A 28 10.72 6.52 -8.65
CA ILE A 28 9.30 6.65 -9.04
C ILE A 28 8.44 5.76 -8.15
N LEU A 29 8.84 4.50 -7.97
CA LEU A 29 8.15 3.53 -7.12
C LEU A 29 8.11 3.99 -5.65
N GLY A 30 9.22 4.53 -5.12
CA GLY A 30 9.27 5.08 -3.77
C GLY A 30 8.40 6.33 -3.61
N THR A 31 8.43 7.23 -4.60
CA THR A 31 7.61 8.45 -4.60
C THR A 31 6.12 8.12 -4.64
N MET A 32 5.71 7.19 -5.49
CA MET A 32 4.32 6.69 -5.55
C MET A 32 3.88 6.11 -4.21
N GLU A 33 4.71 5.24 -3.59
CA GLU A 33 4.37 4.65 -2.29
C GLU A 33 4.16 5.73 -1.22
N ILE A 34 5.03 6.74 -1.16
CA ILE A 34 4.91 7.84 -0.19
C ILE A 34 3.69 8.72 -0.49
N LEU A 35 3.44 9.06 -1.76
CA LEU A 35 2.29 9.86 -2.15
C LEU A 35 0.98 9.15 -1.78
N PHE A 36 0.86 7.86 -2.09
CA PHE A 36 -0.33 7.07 -1.79
C PHE A 36 -0.50 6.87 -0.28
N ALA A 37 0.59 6.63 0.46
CA ALA A 37 0.58 6.58 1.91
C ALA A 37 0.15 7.91 2.54
N THR A 38 0.58 9.03 1.96
CA THR A 38 0.19 10.38 2.38
C THR A 38 -1.31 10.60 2.16
N LEU A 39 -1.82 10.25 0.97
CA LEU A 39 -3.26 10.30 0.68
C LEU A 39 -4.08 9.39 1.61
N PHE A 40 -3.55 8.22 1.96
CA PHE A 40 -4.17 7.30 2.91
C PHE A 40 -4.20 7.88 4.33
N LEU A 41 -3.17 8.62 4.74
CA LEU A 41 -3.09 9.20 6.08
C LEU A 41 -4.19 10.25 6.31
N PHE A 42 -4.48 11.09 5.31
CA PHE A 42 -5.51 12.13 5.40
C PHE A 42 -6.93 11.57 5.31
N ARG A 43 -7.74 11.78 6.35
CA ARG A 43 -9.08 11.18 6.47
C ARG A 43 -10.04 11.54 5.32
N LYS A 44 -9.89 12.72 4.70
CA LYS A 44 -10.70 13.14 3.53
C LYS A 44 -10.36 12.37 2.24
N THR A 45 -9.13 11.86 2.13
CA THR A 45 -8.62 11.16 0.94
C THR A 45 -8.30 9.68 1.21
N ALA A 46 -8.60 9.19 2.41
CA ALA A 46 -8.22 7.86 2.88
C ALA A 46 -8.67 6.75 1.92
N ARG A 47 -9.92 6.81 1.45
CA ARG A 47 -10.48 5.85 0.48
C ARG A 47 -9.69 5.78 -0.83
N LEU A 48 -9.28 6.94 -1.35
CA LEU A 48 -8.46 7.01 -2.55
C LEU A 48 -7.07 6.43 -2.30
N GLY A 49 -6.42 6.85 -1.20
CA GLY A 49 -5.12 6.31 -0.81
C GLY A 49 -5.15 4.80 -0.58
N PHE A 50 -6.23 4.28 0.01
CA PHE A 50 -6.44 2.84 0.24
C PHE A 50 -6.48 2.04 -1.06
N VAL A 51 -7.27 2.49 -2.05
CA VAL A 51 -7.35 1.85 -3.36
C VAL A 51 -6.00 1.90 -4.08
N LEU A 52 -5.35 3.08 -4.09
CA LEU A 52 -4.05 3.25 -4.75
C LEU A 52 -2.95 2.37 -4.11
N LEU A 53 -2.88 2.31 -2.78
CA LEU A 53 -1.95 1.42 -2.07
C LEU A 53 -2.27 -0.06 -2.33
N SER A 54 -3.55 -0.42 -2.40
CA SER A 54 -3.96 -1.80 -2.70
C SER A 54 -3.50 -2.22 -4.10
N CYS A 55 -3.73 -1.39 -5.11
CA CYS A 55 -3.26 -1.63 -6.48
C CYS A 55 -1.72 -1.68 -6.55
N TYR A 56 -1.04 -0.76 -5.87
CA TYR A 56 0.42 -0.68 -5.85
C TYR A 56 1.06 -1.95 -5.25
N PHE A 57 0.61 -2.38 -4.07
CA PHE A 57 1.17 -3.56 -3.43
C PHE A 57 0.73 -4.86 -4.11
N ALA A 58 -0.46 -4.93 -4.69
CA ALA A 58 -0.87 -6.08 -5.52
C ALA A 58 0.06 -6.25 -6.74
N GLY A 59 0.44 -5.16 -7.40
CA GLY A 59 1.44 -5.18 -8.47
C GLY A 59 2.80 -5.68 -7.99
N ALA A 60 3.27 -5.20 -6.82
CA ALA A 60 4.52 -5.66 -6.22
C ALA A 60 4.49 -7.17 -5.90
N ILE A 61 3.38 -7.70 -5.39
CA ILE A 61 3.20 -9.14 -5.14
C ILE A 61 3.26 -9.93 -6.47
N ALA A 62 2.62 -9.44 -7.53
CA ALA A 62 2.66 -10.09 -8.84
C ALA A 62 4.09 -10.14 -9.41
N THR A 63 4.87 -9.05 -9.23
CA THR A 63 6.28 -9.02 -9.61
C THR A 63 7.11 -10.00 -8.79
N ASP A 64 6.96 -10.00 -7.46
CA ASP A 64 7.67 -10.93 -6.57
C ASP A 64 7.37 -12.39 -6.94
N LEU A 65 6.10 -12.72 -7.19
CA LEU A 65 5.67 -14.06 -7.58
C LEU A 65 6.30 -14.49 -8.92
N SER A 66 6.34 -13.58 -9.90
CA SER A 66 6.91 -13.85 -11.23
C SER A 66 8.43 -14.08 -11.19
N HIS A 67 9.12 -13.55 -10.18
CA HIS A 67 10.57 -13.66 -10.01
C HIS A 67 10.98 -14.66 -8.92
N GLY A 68 10.03 -15.44 -8.38
CA GLY A 68 10.31 -16.43 -7.33
C GLY A 68 10.75 -15.82 -6.01
N LEU A 69 10.41 -14.55 -5.75
CA LEU A 69 10.78 -13.83 -4.54
C LEU A 69 9.77 -14.05 -3.40
N PRO A 70 10.19 -13.88 -2.13
CA PRO A 70 9.28 -13.97 -0.99
C PRO A 70 8.19 -12.90 -1.03
N LEU A 71 6.92 -13.32 -1.05
CA LEU A 71 5.74 -12.45 -1.09
C LEU A 71 5.58 -11.56 0.15
N ILE A 72 6.26 -11.91 1.24
CA ILE A 72 6.12 -11.29 2.56
C ILE A 72 6.37 -9.77 2.53
N ASN A 73 7.23 -9.30 1.63
CA ASN A 73 7.69 -7.90 1.59
C ASN A 73 6.57 -6.92 1.22
N ALA A 74 5.72 -7.27 0.25
CA ALA A 74 4.58 -6.47 -0.17
C ALA A 74 3.28 -6.91 0.52
N PHE A 75 3.18 -8.17 0.95
CA PHE A 75 2.00 -8.69 1.63
C PHE A 75 1.77 -8.04 3.00
N ILE A 76 2.81 -7.91 3.83
CA ILE A 76 2.70 -7.27 5.16
C ILE A 76 2.14 -5.84 5.08
N PRO A 77 2.72 -4.90 4.30
CA PRO A 77 2.20 -3.55 4.24
C PRO A 77 0.79 -3.49 3.65
N LEU A 78 0.45 -4.36 2.69
CA LEU A 78 -0.91 -4.48 2.18
C LEU A 78 -1.91 -4.90 3.27
N SER A 79 -1.59 -5.94 4.04
CA SER A 79 -2.44 -6.37 5.16
C SER A 79 -2.63 -5.28 6.19
N LEU A 80 -1.57 -4.53 6.52
CA LEU A 80 -1.66 -3.41 7.46
C LEU A 80 -2.58 -2.29 6.95
N VAL A 81 -2.51 -1.96 5.66
CA VAL A 81 -3.39 -0.95 5.04
C VAL A 81 -4.86 -1.37 5.14
N TRP A 82 -5.17 -2.64 4.85
CA TRP A 82 -6.51 -3.19 5.02
C TRP A 82 -7.00 -3.18 6.47
N ILE A 83 -6.16 -3.61 7.42
CA ILE A 83 -6.51 -3.58 8.85
C ILE A 83 -6.74 -2.13 9.32
N ALA A 84 -5.88 -1.18 8.92
CA ALA A 84 -6.06 0.21 9.33
C ALA A 84 -7.35 0.82 8.76
N GLU A 85 -7.69 0.54 7.50
CA GLU A 85 -8.91 1.08 6.89
C GLU A 85 -10.18 0.45 7.50
N THR A 86 -10.18 -0.86 7.74
CA THR A 86 -11.32 -1.54 8.40
C THR A 86 -11.58 -1.03 9.83
N ILE A 87 -10.54 -0.61 10.57
CA ILE A 87 -10.69 0.03 11.88
C ILE A 87 -11.18 1.48 11.74
N ARG A 88 -10.67 2.21 10.73
CA ARG A 88 -10.95 3.64 10.52
C ARG A 88 -12.38 3.92 10.06
N ASP A 89 -12.89 3.10 9.15
CA ASP A 89 -14.22 3.28 8.56
C ASP A 89 -14.96 1.94 8.64
N ARG A 90 -15.48 1.65 9.84
CA ARG A 90 -16.36 0.47 10.03
C ARG A 90 -17.65 0.60 9.24
N GLU A 91 -18.05 1.80 8.84
CA GLU A 91 -19.31 2.05 8.12
C GLU A 91 -19.24 1.66 6.63
N ILE A 92 -18.04 1.57 6.03
CA ILE A 92 -17.86 1.03 4.67
C ILE A 92 -18.24 -0.45 4.60
N PHE A 93 -17.92 -1.24 5.64
CA PHE A 93 -18.12 -2.70 5.65
C PHE A 93 -19.29 -3.15 6.52
N PHE A 94 -19.63 -2.38 7.56
CA PHE A 94 -20.78 -2.60 8.42
C PHE A 94 -21.65 -1.34 8.37
N PRO A 95 -22.53 -1.20 7.37
CA PRO A 95 -23.50 -0.11 7.38
C PRO A 95 -24.32 -0.26 8.66
N VAL A 96 -24.11 0.64 9.63
CA VAL A 96 -24.99 0.72 10.79
C VAL A 96 -26.33 1.15 10.25
N LYS A 97 -27.27 0.21 10.16
CA LYS A 97 -28.65 0.52 9.82
C LYS A 97 -29.11 1.51 10.89
N LYS A 98 -29.14 2.80 10.56
CA LYS A 98 -29.87 3.79 11.36
C LYS A 98 -31.29 3.24 11.43
N LEU A 99 -31.65 2.67 12.58
CA LEU A 99 -33.03 2.41 12.92
C LEU A 99 -33.69 3.78 12.83
N GLN A 100 -34.40 4.02 11.74
CA GLN A 100 -35.33 5.12 11.65
C GLN A 100 -36.38 4.84 12.71
N ALA A 101 -36.14 5.37 13.92
CA ALA A 101 -37.15 5.48 14.93
C ALA A 101 -38.22 6.39 14.32
N GLY A 102 -39.30 5.77 13.85
CA GLY A 102 -40.42 6.46 13.29
C GLY A 102 -40.99 7.45 14.30
N LYS A 103 -41.14 8.69 13.85
CA LYS A 103 -42.37 9.50 13.93
C LYS A 103 -42.10 10.84 13.26
#